data_AF-A0A1G3L5M6-F1
#
_entry.id   AF-A0A1G3L5M6-F1
#
_cell.length_a   1.000
_cell.length_b   1.000
_cell.length_c   1.000
_cell.angle_alpha   90.00
_cell.angle_beta   90.00
_cell.angle_gamma   90.00
#
_symmetry.space_group_name_H-M   'P 1'
#
loop_
_entity.id
_entity.type
_entity.pdbx_description
1 polymer ?
#
loop_
_entity_poly.entity_id
_entity_poly.type
_entity_poly.pdbx_seq_one_letter_code
_entity_poly.pdbx_strand_id
1 'polypeptide(L)'
;MIKNNIEEFNINECPLCKKKHILKVDVYRDILPNNLNKDVRVPEFKRIPVTVFCPKTKLRFNMEIYIQEDKFSTLIKIKRVV
;
A
#
# COMPACT_ATOMS: atom_id res chain seq x y z
N MET A 1 -4.52 18.19 -2.55
CA MET A 1 -3.66 18.31 -1.34
C MET A 1 -3.13 16.93 -1.06
N ILE A 2 -1.81 16.72 -1.13
CA ILE A 2 -1.23 15.38 -0.96
C ILE A 2 -1.17 15.06 0.55
N LYS A 3 -1.84 13.98 0.97
CA LYS A 3 -1.70 13.43 2.32
C LYS A 3 -0.81 12.20 2.26
N ASN A 4 0.12 12.15 3.21
CA ASN A 4 0.94 10.97 3.44
C ASN A 4 0.37 10.17 4.61
N ASN A 5 0.33 8.84 4.49
CA ASN A 5 -0.01 7.95 5.58
C ASN A 5 0.87 6.70 5.52
N ILE A 6 1.40 6.28 6.68
CA ILE A 6 2.15 5.03 6.79
C ILE A 6 1.16 3.89 6.99
N GLU A 7 1.16 2.93 6.08
CA GLU A 7 0.37 1.72 6.16
C GLU A 7 1.26 0.51 6.47
N GLU A 8 0.79 -0.34 7.39
CA GLU A 8 1.50 -1.54 7.82
C GLU A 8 0.81 -2.78 7.24
N PHE A 9 1.57 -3.60 6.51
CA PHE A 9 1.11 -4.86 5.92
C PHE A 9 1.79 -6.03 6.61
N ASN A 10 1.00 -6.94 7.17
CA ASN A 10 1.49 -8.17 7.79
C ASN A 10 1.74 -9.24 6.74
N ILE A 11 3.01 -9.62 6.56
CA ILE A 11 3.42 -10.76 5.75
C ILE A 11 3.46 -11.97 6.68
N ASN A 12 2.41 -12.80 6.63
CA ASN A 12 2.29 -13.98 7.49
C ASN A 12 3.38 -15.02 7.22
N GLU A 13 3.77 -15.18 5.97
CA GLU A 13 4.82 -16.11 5.57
C GLU A 13 5.69 -15.48 4.48
N CYS A 14 6.92 -15.11 4.83
CA CYS A 14 7.88 -14.60 3.86
C CYS A 14 8.34 -15.73 2.92
N PRO A 15 8.28 -15.57 1.59
CA PRO A 15 8.67 -16.62 0.64
C PRO A 15 10.17 -16.98 0.71
N LEU A 16 11.00 -16.12 1.32
CA LEU A 16 12.44 -16.34 1.43
C LEU A 16 12.86 -17.02 2.74
N CYS A 17 12.28 -16.62 3.87
CA CYS A 17 12.70 -17.13 5.18
C CYS A 17 11.59 -17.84 5.97
N LYS A 18 10.38 -17.95 5.41
CA LYS A 18 9.19 -18.59 6.02
C LYS A 18 8.82 -18.04 7.40
N LYS A 19 9.19 -16.79 7.70
CA LYS A 19 8.86 -16.11 8.96
C LYS A 19 7.92 -14.95 8.70
N LYS A 20 7.23 -14.53 9.77
CA LYS A 20 6.38 -13.34 9.79
C LYS A 20 7.22 -12.07 9.66
N HIS A 21 6.78 -11.14 8.83
CA HIS A 21 7.37 -9.81 8.67
C HIS A 21 6.29 -8.73 8.65
N ILE A 22 6.65 -7.52 9.06
CA ILE A 22 5.80 -6.34 8.93
C ILE A 22 6.44 -5.46 7.86
N LEU A 23 5.69 -5.16 6.81
CA LEU A 23 6.09 -4.25 5.76
C LEU A 23 5.44 -2.89 6.05
N LYS A 24 6.26 -1.84 6.18
CA LYS A 24 5.76 -0.46 6.30
C LYS A 24 5.88 0.25 4.96
N VAL A 25 4.76 0.80 4.49
CA VAL A 25 4.66 1.46 3.20
C VAL A 25 4.12 2.87 3.42
N ASP A 26 4.88 3.86 2.97
CA ASP A 26 4.48 5.26 2.92
C ASP A 26 3.61 5.46 1.68
N VAL A 27 2.33 5.74 1.89
CA VAL A 27 1.34 5.87 0.84
C VAL A 27 0.99 7.33 0.65
N TYR A 28 1.37 7.89 -0.50
CA TYR A 28 1.03 9.27 -0.89
C TYR A 28 -0.27 9.25 -1.68
N ARG A 29 -1.30 9.88 -1.11
CA ARG A 29 -2.62 10.03 -1.74
C ARG A 29 -2.86 11.48 -2.11
N ASP A 30 -3.34 11.76 -3.33
CA ASP A 30 -3.90 13.09 -3.61
C ASP A 30 -5.35 13.13 -3.18
N ILE A 31 -5.82 14.29 -2.75
CA ILE A 31 -7.24 14.52 -2.49
C ILE A 31 -7.84 15.15 -3.74
N LEU A 32 -8.72 14.44 -4.43
CA LEU A 32 -9.44 14.95 -5.59
C LEU A 32 -10.53 15.95 -5.13
N PRO A 33 -10.64 17.13 -5.76
CA PRO A 33 -11.66 18.11 -5.41
C PRO A 33 -13.05 17.55 -5.69
N ASN A 34 -13.90 17.63 -4.68
CA ASN A 34 -15.23 17.03 -4.64
C ASN A 34 -16.23 17.89 -5.42
N ASN A 35 -16.61 17.46 -6.62
CA ASN A 35 -17.80 17.95 -7.30
C ASN A 35 -18.74 16.76 -7.51
N LEU A 36 -19.93 16.84 -6.91
CA LEU A 36 -21.15 16.06 -7.15
C LEU A 36 -21.52 14.99 -6.10
N ASN A 37 -22.69 15.24 -5.51
CA ASN A 37 -23.62 14.30 -4.87
C ASN A 37 -23.59 12.91 -5.52
N LYS A 38 -22.98 11.92 -4.85
CA LYS A 38 -23.22 10.50 -5.12
C LYS A 38 -23.21 9.73 -3.80
N ASP A 39 -24.41 9.35 -3.35
CA ASP A 39 -24.72 8.62 -2.11
C ASP A 39 -24.23 7.16 -2.06
N VAL A 40 -23.24 6.77 -2.86
CA VAL A 40 -22.71 5.39 -2.84
C VAL A 40 -21.19 5.43 -2.79
N ARG A 41 -20.64 5.26 -1.58
CA ARG A 41 -19.21 5.09 -1.33
C ARG A 41 -18.87 3.60 -1.52
N VAL A 42 -18.42 3.22 -2.72
CA VAL A 42 -17.87 1.88 -2.95
C VAL A 42 -16.34 1.97 -2.86
N PRO A 43 -15.69 1.28 -1.92
CA PRO A 43 -14.23 1.19 -1.88
C PRO A 43 -13.72 0.40 -3.09
N GLU A 44 -12.69 0.91 -3.77
CA GLU A 44 -12.03 0.20 -4.86
C GLU A 44 -10.69 -0.37 -4.37
N PHE A 45 -10.49 -1.68 -4.47
CA PHE A 45 -9.22 -2.31 -4.09
C PHE A 45 -8.31 -2.42 -5.31
N LYS A 46 -7.15 -1.77 -5.25
CA LYS A 46 -6.14 -1.80 -6.29
C LYS A 46 -4.99 -2.71 -5.90
N ARG A 47 -4.62 -3.60 -6.82
CA ARG A 47 -3.42 -4.43 -6.69
C ARG A 47 -2.20 -3.65 -7.13
N ILE A 48 -1.18 -3.61 -6.30
CA ILE A 48 0.05 -2.88 -6.59
C ILE A 48 1.25 -3.79 -6.34
N PRO A 49 2.13 -4.00 -7.33
CA PRO A 49 3.36 -4.73 -7.13
C PRO A 49 4.33 -3.90 -6.29
N VAL A 50 4.84 -4.48 -5.21
CA VAL A 50 5.83 -3.88 -4.32
C VAL A 50 7.04 -4.80 -4.17
N THR A 51 8.23 -4.21 -4.23
CA THR A 51 9.47 -4.92 -3.93
C THR A 51 9.76 -4.86 -2.43
N VAL A 52 9.75 -6.02 -1.80
CA VAL A 52 9.97 -6.20 -0.37
C VAL A 52 11.37 -6.76 -0.12
N PHE A 53 11.99 -6.31 0.95
CA PHE A 53 13.28 -6.83 1.42
C PHE A 53 13.04 -7.73 2.62
N CYS A 54 13.56 -8.95 2.55
CA CYS A 54 13.56 -9.83 3.70
C CYS A 54 14.76 -9.48 4.62
N PRO A 55 14.52 -9.08 5.88
CA PRO A 55 15.60 -8.71 6.80
C PRO A 55 16.48 -9.91 7.21
N LYS A 56 15.98 -11.15 7.06
CA LYS A 56 16.71 -12.37 7.43
C LYS A 56 17.66 -12.84 6.34
N THR A 57 17.18 -12.96 5.10
CA THR A 57 17.99 -13.42 3.97
C THR A 57 18.74 -12.30 3.27
N LYS A 58 18.43 -11.03 3.59
CA LYS A 58 18.96 -9.83 2.91
C LYS A 58 18.70 -9.80 1.39
N LEU A 59 17.75 -10.60 0.94
CA LEU A 59 17.32 -10.68 -0.46
C LEU A 59 16.01 -9.90 -0.66
N ARG A 60 15.76 -9.50 -1.90
CA ARG A 60 14.54 -8.81 -2.33
C ARG A 60 13.62 -9.78 -3.04
N PHE A 61 12.32 -9.60 -2.87
CA PHE A 61 11.28 -10.32 -3.60
C PHE A 61 10.15 -9.35 -3.96
N ASN A 62 9.40 -9.66 -5.01
CA ASN A 62 8.23 -8.89 -5.39
C ASN A 62 6.98 -9.56 -4.81
N MET A 63 6.05 -8.76 -4.33
CA MET A 63 4.72 -9.22 -3.93
C MET A 63 3.67 -8.21 -4.33
N GLU A 64 2.43 -8.66 -4.50
CA GLU A 64 1.29 -7.77 -4.71
C GLU A 64 0.65 -7.45 -3.36
N ILE A 65 0.39 -6.17 -3.12
CA ILE A 65 -0.44 -5.71 -2.01
C ILE A 65 -1.74 -5.14 -2.56
N TYR A 66 -2.80 -5.28 -1.78
CA TYR A 66 -4.09 -4.64 -2.05
C TYR A 66 -4.17 -3.37 -1.23
N ILE A 67 -4.28 -2.24 -1.91
CA ILE A 67 -4.53 -0.95 -1.27
C ILE A 67 -5.95 -0.54 -1.61
N GLN A 68 -6.70 -0.15 -0.59
CA GLN A 68 -8.01 0.46 -0.78
C GLN A 68 -7.79 1.92 -1.26
N GLU A 69 -8.24 2.19 -2.47
CA GLU A 69 -8.43 3.54 -3.00
C GLU A 69 -9.90 3.94 -2.78
N ASP A 70 -10.10 5.18 -2.34
CA ASP A 70 -11.42 5.81 -2.38
C ASP A 70 -11.46 6.76 -3.58
N LYS A 71 -12.64 7.01 -4.15
CA LYS A 71 -12.83 7.95 -5.28
C LYS A 71 -12.31 9.38 -5.04
N PHE A 72 -12.10 9.74 -3.78
CA PHE A 72 -11.56 11.05 -3.38
C PHE A 72 -10.07 11.02 -3.12
N SER A 73 -9.45 9.84 -3.12
CA SER A 73 -8.04 9.68 -2.84
C SER A 73 -7.38 8.65 -3.76
N THR A 74 -6.69 9.14 -4.79
CA THR A 74 -5.92 8.29 -5.70
C THR A 74 -4.50 8.15 -5.16
N LEU A 75 -3.95 6.94 -5.22
CA LEU A 75 -2.56 6.71 -4.88
C LEU A 75 -1.66 7.31 -5.96
N ILE A 76 -0.80 8.25 -5.57
CA ILE A 76 0.16 8.89 -6.47
C ILE A 76 1.49 8.14 -6.42
N LYS A 77 1.90 7.75 -5.20
CA LYS A 77 3.22 7.19 -4.96
C LYS A 77 3.21 6.28 -3.75
N ILE A 78 3.96 5.20 -3.86
CA ILE A 78 4.34 4.36 -2.74
C ILE A 78 5.84 4.55 -2.52
N LYS A 79 6.24 4.84 -1.28
CA LYS A 79 7.63 4.80 -0.86
C LYS A 79 7.75 3.81 0.28
N ARG A 80 8.72 2.91 0.23
CA ARG A 80 8.97 2.00 1.34
C ARG A 80 9.57 2.79 2.52
N VAL A 81 9.06 2.55 3.72
CA VAL A 81 9.72 2.95 4.97
C VAL A 81 10.56 1.76 5.42
N VAL A 82 11.87 1.97 5.61
CA VAL A 82 12.87 0.90 5.86
C VAL A 82 12.59 0.18 7.16
#